data_AF-A0A382PBI0-F1
#
_entry.id   AF-A0A382PBI0-F1
#
_cell.length_a   1.000
_cell.length_b   1.000
_cell.length_c   1.000
_cell.angle_alpha   90.00
_cell.angle_beta   90.00
_cell.angle_gamma   90.00
#
_symmetry.space_group_name_H-M   'P 1'
#
loop_
_entity.id
_entity.type
_entity.pdbx_description
1 polymer ?
#
loop_
_entity_poly.entity_id
_entity_poly.type
_entity_poly.pdbx_seq_one_letter_code
_entity_poly.pdbx_strand_id
1 'polypeptide(L)'
;MTTLPKYRDTVETAKSFIKSYTEGYCEAITENYKLDSIRTYKRMLEKDSEDTYAADRLNDIQNGKANLMKFEIREGRKYYKIVQVEFDTFQGRNEYRDRSVHSFVDKKTGNVYKPASWKSPHTKHIRFTFQKSEDLRFLLNPRCVDWAGGYLYLR
;
A
#
# COMPACT_ATOMS: atom_id res chain seq x y z
N MET A 1 18.13 40.90 14.05
CA MET A 1 17.11 40.65 13.00
C MET A 1 17.37 39.27 12.42
N THR A 2 16.62 38.27 12.88
CA THR A 2 16.75 36.88 12.44
C THR A 2 16.16 36.76 11.04
N THR A 3 17.00 36.56 10.02
CA THR A 3 16.55 36.33 8.64
C THR A 3 15.72 35.05 8.57
N LEU A 4 14.42 35.20 8.33
CA LEU A 4 13.52 34.09 8.03
C LEU A 4 14.06 33.30 6.82
N PRO A 5 14.02 31.95 6.85
CA PRO A 5 14.52 31.15 5.73
C PRO A 5 13.75 31.51 4.45
N LYS A 6 14.51 31.77 3.37
CA LYS A 6 13.93 32.13 2.08
C LYS A 6 13.10 30.97 1.52
N TYR A 7 11.85 31.28 1.18
CA TYR A 7 10.82 30.50 0.49
C TYR A 7 11.29 29.95 -0.89
N ARG A 8 12.36 29.13 -0.92
CA ARG A 8 12.85 28.43 -2.12
C ARG A 8 12.50 26.93 -2.13
N ASP A 9 11.76 26.47 -1.13
CA ASP A 9 11.52 25.04 -0.87
C ASP A 9 10.07 24.59 -1.16
N THR A 10 9.41 25.10 -2.20
CA THR A 10 7.99 24.79 -2.42
C THR A 10 7.74 23.50 -3.21
N VAL A 11 8.69 23.06 -4.05
CA VAL A 11 8.51 21.87 -4.90
C VAL A 11 9.17 20.63 -4.31
N GLU A 12 10.38 20.74 -3.78
CA GLU A 12 11.10 19.58 -3.24
C GLU A 12 10.48 19.10 -1.93
N THR A 13 10.07 20.04 -1.06
CA THR A 13 9.29 19.73 0.15
C THR A 13 7.92 19.14 -0.19
N ALA A 14 7.23 19.63 -1.22
CA ALA A 14 5.98 19.03 -1.67
C ALA A 14 6.17 17.58 -2.17
N LYS A 15 7.25 17.30 -2.90
CA LYS A 15 7.60 15.92 -3.31
C LYS A 15 7.94 15.03 -2.13
N SER A 16 8.71 15.51 -1.14
CA SER A 16 9.08 14.72 0.03
C SER A 16 7.84 14.34 0.86
N PHE A 17 6.88 15.26 1.01
CA PHE A 17 5.58 14.97 1.63
C PHE A 17 4.77 13.94 0.83
N ILE A 18 4.68 14.09 -0.50
CA ILE A 18 3.96 13.11 -1.34
C ILE A 18 4.59 11.72 -1.23
N LYS A 19 5.92 11.63 -1.18
CA LYS A 19 6.61 10.33 -0.98
C LYS A 19 6.23 9.73 0.37
N SER A 20 6.32 10.50 1.45
CA SER A 20 5.96 10.03 2.80
C SER A 20 4.49 9.60 2.91
N TYR A 21 3.56 10.34 2.31
CA TYR A 21 2.16 9.92 2.24
C TYR A 21 1.95 8.67 1.39
N THR A 22 2.75 8.49 0.33
CA THR A 22 2.71 7.26 -0.48
C THR A 22 3.25 6.07 0.32
N GLU A 23 4.28 6.27 1.15
CA GLU A 23 4.83 5.25 2.05
C GLU A 23 3.78 4.83 3.09
N GLY A 24 3.15 5.80 3.78
CA GLY A 24 2.07 5.52 4.72
C GLY A 24 0.86 4.86 4.05
N TYR A 25 0.59 5.17 2.78
CA TYR A 25 -0.46 4.51 2.01
C TYR A 25 -0.09 3.04 1.69
N CYS A 26 1.16 2.76 1.32
CA CYS A 26 1.66 1.39 1.19
C CYS A 26 1.55 0.59 2.50
N GLU A 27 1.89 1.22 3.63
CA GLU A 27 1.74 0.63 4.97
C GLU A 27 0.27 0.33 5.29
N ALA A 28 -0.64 1.26 5.00
CA ALA A 28 -2.07 1.06 5.23
C ALA A 28 -2.64 -0.12 4.42
N ILE A 29 -2.27 -0.25 3.14
CA ILE A 29 -2.70 -1.40 2.32
C ILE A 29 -2.08 -2.71 2.84
N THR A 30 -0.80 -2.67 3.25
CA THR A 30 -0.11 -3.85 3.82
C THR A 30 -0.74 -4.30 5.12
N GLU A 31 -1.06 -3.36 6.02
CA GLU A 31 -1.75 -3.65 7.27
C GLU A 31 -3.17 -4.17 7.03
N ASN A 32 -3.89 -3.65 6.02
CA ASN A 32 -5.18 -4.22 5.62
C ASN A 32 -5.07 -5.71 5.26
N TYR A 33 -4.06 -6.10 4.45
CA TYR A 33 -3.85 -7.50 4.09
C TYR A 33 -3.52 -8.37 5.30
N LYS A 34 -2.70 -7.87 6.22
CA LYS A 34 -2.40 -8.57 7.48
C LYS A 34 -3.65 -8.78 8.33
N LEU A 35 -4.50 -7.76 8.47
CA LEU A 35 -5.76 -7.85 9.21
C LEU A 35 -6.75 -8.83 8.54
N ASP A 36 -6.84 -8.83 7.22
CA ASP A 36 -7.63 -9.79 6.45
C ASP A 36 -7.14 -11.24 6.65
N SER A 37 -5.82 -11.44 6.61
CA SER A 37 -5.20 -12.73 6.87
C SER A 37 -5.52 -13.23 8.28
N ILE A 38 -5.35 -12.38 9.31
CA ILE A 38 -5.68 -12.71 10.71
C ILE A 38 -7.16 -13.08 10.84
N ARG A 39 -8.06 -12.29 10.25
CA ARG A 39 -9.51 -12.56 10.28
C ARG A 39 -9.85 -13.91 9.65
N THR A 40 -9.18 -14.24 8.55
CA THR A 40 -9.38 -15.51 7.84
C THR A 40 -8.98 -16.69 8.73
N TYR A 41 -7.77 -16.68 9.28
CA TYR A 41 -7.32 -17.79 10.15
C TYR A 41 -8.11 -17.89 11.45
N LYS A 42 -8.54 -16.77 12.04
CA LYS A 42 -9.45 -16.79 13.20
C LYS A 42 -10.77 -17.47 12.88
N ARG A 43 -11.37 -17.18 11.72
CA ARG A 43 -12.60 -17.84 11.28
C ARG A 43 -12.41 -19.33 11.03
N MET A 44 -11.23 -19.76 10.56
CA MET A 44 -10.90 -21.17 10.41
C MET A 44 -10.91 -21.86 11.78
N LEU A 45 -10.25 -21.28 12.79
CA LEU A 45 -10.24 -21.81 14.16
C LEU A 45 -11.60 -21.76 14.86
N GLU A 46 -12.45 -20.78 14.54
CA GLU A 46 -13.83 -20.75 15.02
C GLU A 46 -14.67 -21.91 14.47
N LYS A 47 -14.38 -22.34 13.23
CA LYS A 47 -15.06 -23.47 12.58
C LYS A 47 -14.48 -24.81 13.03
N ASP A 48 -13.17 -24.87 13.21
CA ASP A 48 -12.41 -26.05 13.64
C ASP A 48 -11.30 -25.60 14.58
N SER A 49 -11.53 -25.77 15.89
CA SER A 49 -10.58 -25.33 16.92
C SER A 49 -9.27 -26.11 16.93
N GLU A 50 -9.19 -27.24 16.23
CA GLU A 50 -8.00 -28.09 16.13
C GLU A 50 -7.21 -27.85 14.83
N ASP A 51 -7.58 -26.86 14.02
CA ASP A 51 -6.87 -26.49 12.78
C ASP A 51 -5.46 -25.96 13.09
N THR A 52 -4.49 -26.87 13.06
CA THR A 52 -3.07 -26.58 13.31
C THR A 52 -2.47 -25.63 12.29
N TYR A 53 -2.92 -25.69 11.03
CA TYR A 53 -2.45 -24.77 9.99
C TYR A 53 -2.84 -23.34 10.34
N ALA A 54 -4.11 -23.08 10.65
CA ALA A 54 -4.57 -21.75 11.01
C ALA A 54 -3.88 -21.23 12.29
N ALA A 55 -3.67 -22.09 13.29
CA ALA A 55 -2.94 -21.76 14.50
C ALA A 55 -1.48 -21.35 14.22
N ASP A 56 -0.75 -22.15 13.44
CA ASP A 56 0.65 -21.88 13.06
C ASP A 56 0.77 -20.58 12.27
N ARG A 57 -0.14 -20.35 11.31
CA ARG A 57 -0.16 -19.10 10.52
C ARG A 57 -0.40 -17.87 11.40
N LEU A 58 -1.31 -17.94 12.37
CA LEU A 58 -1.53 -16.83 13.32
C LEU A 58 -0.29 -16.59 14.19
N ASN A 59 0.33 -17.66 14.69
CA ASN A 59 1.55 -17.57 15.49
C ASN A 59 2.70 -16.93 14.70
N ASP A 60 2.88 -17.31 13.43
CA ASP A 60 3.88 -16.70 12.55
C ASP A 60 3.63 -15.20 12.35
N ILE A 61 2.36 -14.80 12.18
CA ILE A 61 2.01 -13.37 12.00
C ILE A 61 2.29 -12.59 13.28
N GLN A 62 1.93 -13.14 14.44
CA GLN A 62 2.13 -12.48 15.75
C GLN A 62 3.61 -12.33 16.10
N ASN A 63 4.44 -13.32 15.75
CA ASN A 63 5.87 -13.30 16.00
C ASN A 63 6.69 -12.64 14.87
N GLY A 64 6.04 -12.06 13.86
CA GLY A 64 6.74 -11.40 12.74
C GLY A 64 7.54 -12.35 11.84
N LYS A 65 7.25 -13.66 11.89
CA LYS A 65 7.86 -14.69 11.05
C LYS A 65 7.11 -14.91 9.73
N ALA A 66 5.86 -14.47 9.65
CA ALA A 66 5.05 -14.63 8.46
C ALA A 66 5.58 -13.77 7.30
N ASN A 67 5.92 -14.44 6.19
CA ASN A 67 6.22 -13.78 4.93
C ASN A 67 4.93 -13.34 4.21
N LEU A 68 4.21 -12.39 4.80
CA LEU A 68 3.00 -11.83 4.21
C LEU A 68 3.33 -10.96 3.00
N MET A 69 2.40 -10.92 2.05
CA MET A 69 2.39 -9.95 0.98
C MET A 69 2.43 -8.52 1.53
N LYS A 70 3.14 -7.64 0.83
CA LYS A 70 3.30 -6.24 1.18
C LYS A 70 3.20 -5.35 -0.05
N PHE A 71 3.01 -4.06 0.18
CA PHE A 71 2.94 -3.06 -0.88
C PHE A 71 4.14 -2.12 -0.77
N GLU A 72 4.81 -1.88 -1.89
CA GLU A 72 6.03 -1.09 -1.92
C GLU A 72 6.04 -0.09 -3.09
N ILE A 73 6.82 0.97 -2.93
CA ILE A 73 7.02 1.94 -3.99
C ILE A 73 8.08 1.42 -4.97
N ARG A 74 7.75 1.46 -6.26
CA ARG A 74 8.71 1.46 -7.37
C ARG A 74 8.71 2.85 -7.99
N GLU A 75 9.86 3.49 -7.98
CA GLU A 75 9.97 4.88 -8.40
C GLU A 75 10.04 5.00 -9.93
N GLY A 76 9.05 5.67 -10.54
CA GLY A 76 9.07 6.01 -11.97
C GLY A 76 9.40 7.48 -12.21
N ARG A 77 9.48 7.93 -13.47
CA ARG A 77 9.79 9.35 -13.79
C ARG A 77 8.73 10.33 -13.25
N LYS A 78 7.45 10.05 -13.52
CA LYS A 78 6.32 10.93 -13.17
C LYS A 78 5.53 10.45 -11.95
N TYR A 79 5.51 9.13 -11.72
CA TYR A 79 4.65 8.50 -10.72
C TYR A 79 5.48 7.68 -9.73
N TYR A 80 5.05 7.64 -8.47
CA TYR A 80 5.30 6.49 -7.61
C TYR A 80 4.33 5.38 -8.01
N LYS A 81 4.87 4.20 -8.30
CA LYS A 81 4.07 3.01 -8.59
C LYS A 81 3.99 2.18 -7.31
N ILE A 82 2.80 1.92 -6.84
CA ILE A 82 2.58 1.04 -5.68
C ILE A 82 2.42 -0.38 -6.21
N VAL A 83 3.33 -1.25 -5.81
CA VAL A 83 3.46 -2.62 -6.31
C VAL A 83 3.16 -3.59 -5.19
N GLN A 84 2.34 -4.59 -5.51
CA GLN A 84 2.13 -5.77 -4.70
C GLN A 84 3.37 -6.67 -4.80
N VAL A 85 3.93 -7.02 -3.65
CA VAL A 85 5.14 -7.83 -3.54
C VAL A 85 4.82 -9.08 -2.71
N GLU A 86 5.03 -10.25 -3.28
CA GLU A 86 4.77 -11.55 -2.64
C GLU A 86 6.08 -12.29 -2.38
N PHE A 87 6.12 -13.07 -1.30
CA PHE A 87 7.23 -13.96 -1.01
C PHE A 87 7.13 -15.22 -1.86
N ASP A 88 8.15 -15.47 -2.68
CA ASP A 88 8.19 -16.55 -3.65
C ASP A 88 9.14 -17.65 -3.20
N THR A 89 8.59 -18.83 -2.91
CA THR A 89 9.33 -20.03 -2.51
C THR A 89 9.57 -21.00 -3.67
N PHE A 90 9.06 -20.71 -4.87
CA PHE A 90 9.17 -21.62 -6.01
C PHE A 90 10.63 -21.85 -6.38
N GLN A 91 11.01 -23.13 -6.48
CA GLN A 91 12.38 -23.56 -6.71
C GLN A 91 13.38 -23.01 -5.67
N GLY A 92 12.94 -22.84 -4.41
CA GLY A 92 13.80 -22.45 -3.30
C GLY A 92 14.27 -20.99 -3.32
N ARG A 93 13.63 -20.14 -4.11
CA ARG A 93 14.05 -18.73 -4.27
C ARG A 93 13.98 -17.92 -2.98
N ASN A 94 12.97 -18.14 -2.14
CA ASN A 94 12.84 -17.57 -0.80
C ASN A 94 13.07 -16.05 -0.74
N GLU A 95 12.49 -15.32 -1.70
CA GLU A 95 12.65 -13.87 -1.84
C GLU A 95 11.32 -13.18 -2.17
N TYR A 96 11.25 -11.89 -1.90
CA TYR A 96 10.11 -11.06 -2.29
C TYR A 96 10.20 -10.66 -3.77
N ARG A 97 9.10 -10.83 -4.52
CA ARG A 97 9.03 -10.46 -5.94
C ARG A 97 7.81 -9.60 -6.25
N ASP A 98 8.02 -8.70 -7.19
CA ASP A 98 6.99 -7.87 -7.81
C ASP A 98 5.93 -8.75 -8.52
N ARG A 99 4.65 -8.49 -8.28
CA ARG A 99 3.53 -9.27 -8.84
C ARG A 99 2.59 -8.44 -9.68
N SER A 100 2.01 -7.42 -9.07
CA SER A 100 0.99 -6.58 -9.70
C SER A 100 1.17 -5.11 -9.31
N VAL A 101 0.58 -4.21 -10.10
CA VAL A 101 0.50 -2.80 -9.72
C VAL A 101 -0.83 -2.57 -9.04
N HIS A 102 -0.81 -2.01 -7.84
CA HIS A 102 -2.01 -1.65 -7.09
C HIS A 102 -2.55 -0.29 -7.51
N SER A 103 -1.69 0.72 -7.54
CA SER A 103 -2.05 2.09 -7.91
C SER A 103 -0.82 2.92 -8.32
N PHE A 104 -1.08 4.12 -8.83
CA PHE A 104 -0.05 5.10 -9.15
C PHE A 104 -0.34 6.41 -8.42
N VAL A 105 0.69 7.05 -7.88
CA VAL A 105 0.62 8.40 -7.31
C VAL A 105 1.47 9.35 -8.13
N ASP A 106 0.89 10.44 -8.61
CA ASP A 106 1.66 11.48 -9.30
C ASP A 106 2.52 12.26 -8.31
N LYS A 107 3.84 12.28 -8.55
CA LYS A 107 4.83 12.84 -7.61
C LYS A 107 4.70 14.35 -7.41
N LYS A 108 4.08 15.06 -8.34
CA LYS A 108 3.92 16.52 -8.27
C LYS A 108 2.61 16.91 -7.63
N THR A 109 1.53 16.21 -8.01
CA THR A 109 0.18 16.59 -7.62
C THR A 109 -0.33 15.83 -6.39
N GLY A 110 0.21 14.63 -6.12
CA GLY A 110 -0.32 13.73 -5.08
C GLY A 110 -1.63 13.02 -5.50
N ASN A 111 -2.00 13.11 -6.78
CA ASN A 111 -3.19 12.43 -7.29
C ASN A 111 -2.94 10.92 -7.42
N VAL A 112 -3.92 10.14 -6.97
CA VAL A 112 -3.91 8.68 -7.00
C VAL A 112 -4.79 8.19 -8.16
N TYR A 113 -4.24 7.27 -8.94
CA TYR A 113 -4.86 6.70 -10.12
C TYR A 113 -4.87 5.18 -10.06
N LYS A 114 -5.93 4.59 -10.61
CA LYS A 114 -6.02 3.15 -10.87
C LYS A 114 -4.99 2.76 -11.95
N PRO A 115 -4.36 1.57 -11.89
CA PRO A 115 -3.50 1.08 -12.96
C PRO A 115 -4.32 0.82 -14.25
N ALA A 116 -3.76 1.17 -15.41
CA ALA A 116 -4.22 0.69 -16.71
C ALA A 116 -3.31 -0.42 -17.24
N SER A 117 -2.03 -0.40 -16.85
CA SER A 117 -1.04 -1.43 -17.14
C SER A 117 0.05 -1.40 -16.08
N TRP A 118 1.03 -2.30 -16.19
CA TRP A 118 2.24 -2.25 -15.37
C TRP A 118 2.97 -0.91 -15.49
N LYS A 119 2.95 -0.27 -16.67
CA LYS A 119 3.76 0.92 -16.95
C LYS A 119 2.99 2.22 -16.80
N SER A 120 1.65 2.19 -16.76
CA SER A 120 0.86 3.42 -16.88
C SER A 120 -0.44 3.40 -16.07
N PRO A 121 -0.80 4.54 -15.45
CA PRO A 121 -2.10 4.73 -14.81
C PRO A 121 -3.23 4.95 -15.81
N HIS A 122 -4.46 4.69 -15.36
CA HIS A 122 -5.66 5.18 -16.00
C HIS A 122 -5.92 6.64 -15.57
N THR A 123 -5.47 7.59 -16.39
CA THR A 123 -5.48 9.03 -16.05
C THR A 123 -6.81 9.73 -16.30
N LYS A 124 -7.83 9.05 -16.83
CA LYS A 124 -9.13 9.67 -17.16
C LYS A 124 -9.84 10.21 -15.92
N HIS A 125 -9.57 9.61 -14.77
CA HIS A 125 -10.26 9.93 -13.53
C HIS A 125 -9.27 9.86 -12.36
N ILE A 126 -9.23 10.94 -11.58
CA ILE A 126 -8.52 10.95 -10.29
C ILE A 126 -9.38 10.17 -9.30
N ARG A 127 -8.80 9.18 -8.62
CA ARG A 127 -9.51 8.39 -7.59
C ARG A 127 -9.52 9.12 -6.26
N PHE A 128 -8.35 9.62 -5.88
CA PHE A 128 -8.12 10.35 -4.64
C PHE A 128 -6.98 11.35 -4.86
N THR A 129 -6.79 12.29 -3.93
CA THR A 129 -5.63 13.17 -3.92
C THR A 129 -5.12 13.46 -2.52
N PHE A 130 -3.81 13.42 -2.32
CA PHE A 130 -3.20 13.78 -1.03
C PHE A 130 -3.34 15.26 -0.66
N GLN A 131 -3.82 16.10 -1.58
CA GLN A 131 -4.10 17.51 -1.31
C GLN A 131 -5.39 17.72 -0.52
N LYS A 132 -6.30 16.74 -0.53
CA LYS A 132 -7.56 16.79 0.22
C LYS A 132 -7.38 16.03 1.53
N SER A 133 -7.76 16.67 2.62
CA SER A 133 -7.55 16.10 3.95
C SER A 133 -8.39 14.84 4.18
N GLU A 134 -9.57 14.77 3.57
CA GLU A 134 -10.49 13.63 3.63
C GLU A 134 -9.90 12.42 2.90
N ASP A 135 -9.42 12.63 1.68
CA ASP A 135 -8.78 11.60 0.85
C ASP A 135 -7.49 11.09 1.51
N LEU A 136 -6.68 11.99 2.07
CA LEU A 136 -5.47 11.61 2.81
C LEU A 136 -5.81 10.71 4.00
N ARG A 137 -6.76 11.11 4.84
CA ARG A 137 -7.22 10.30 5.98
C ARG A 137 -7.81 8.97 5.53
N PHE A 138 -8.51 8.93 4.40
CA PHE A 138 -9.04 7.71 3.81
C PHE A 138 -7.91 6.76 3.39
N LEU A 139 -6.93 7.26 2.63
CA LEU A 139 -5.84 6.45 2.08
C LEU A 139 -4.87 5.93 3.14
N LEU A 140 -4.69 6.67 4.24
CA LEU A 140 -3.84 6.26 5.35
C LEU A 140 -4.55 5.37 6.38
N ASN A 141 -5.81 5.00 6.15
CA ASN A 141 -6.57 4.15 7.06
C ASN A 141 -6.70 2.72 6.50
N PRO A 142 -6.10 1.69 7.14
CA PRO A 142 -6.17 0.32 6.65
C PRO A 142 -7.58 -0.25 6.60
N ARG A 143 -8.57 0.32 7.29
CA ARG A 143 -9.97 -0.11 7.18
C ARG A 143 -10.68 0.38 5.92
N CYS A 144 -10.12 1.38 5.25
CA CYS A 144 -10.69 2.02 4.07
C CYS A 144 -10.03 1.54 2.76
N VAL A 145 -8.75 1.15 2.83
CA VAL A 145 -7.97 0.71 1.66
C VAL A 145 -7.81 -0.80 1.63
N ASP A 146 -8.75 -1.49 0.98
CA ASP A 146 -8.65 -2.94 0.83
C ASP A 146 -7.46 -3.35 -0.06
N TRP A 147 -6.77 -4.43 0.32
CA TRP A 147 -5.60 -4.91 -0.41
C TRP A 147 -5.88 -5.31 -1.86
N ALA A 148 -7.15 -5.60 -2.21
CA ALA A 148 -7.57 -5.94 -3.56
C ALA A 148 -7.88 -4.70 -4.45
N GLY A 149 -7.85 -3.49 -3.88
CA GLY A 149 -8.02 -2.23 -4.62
C GLY A 149 -9.48 -1.93 -5.01
N GLY A 150 -10.46 -2.50 -4.31
CA GLY A 150 -11.89 -2.25 -4.52
C GLY A 150 -12.27 -0.78 -4.42
N TYR A 151 -11.68 -0.04 -3.48
CA TYR A 151 -11.88 1.42 -3.31
C TYR A 151 -11.38 2.26 -4.50
N LEU A 152 -10.59 1.70 -5.42
CA LEU A 152 -10.10 2.41 -6.62
C LEU A 152 -11.08 2.36 -7.80
N TYR A 153 -12.24 1.72 -7.66
CA TYR A 153 -13.31 1.73 -8.66
C TYR A 153 -14.29 2.88 -8.40
N LEU A 154 -14.75 3.54 -9.47
CA LEU A 154 -15.84 4.51 -9.35
C LEU A 154 -17.13 3.77 -9.01
N ARG A 155 -17.94 4.37 -8.14
CA ARG A 155 -19.29 3.91 -7.80
C ARG A 155 -20.31 4.86 -8.41
#